data_AF-Q47907-F1
#
_entry.id   AF-Q47907-F1
#
_cell.length_a   1.000
_cell.length_b   1.000
_cell.length_c   1.000
_cell.angle_alpha   90.00
_cell.angle_beta   90.00
_cell.angle_gamma   90.00
#
_symmetry.space_group_name_H-M   'P 1'
#
loop_
_entity.id
_entity.type
_entity.pdbx_description
1 polymer ?
#
loop_
_entity_poly.entity_id
_entity_poly.type
_entity_poly.pdbx_seq_one_letter_code
_entity_poly.pdbx_strand_id
1 'polypeptide(L)'
;MKFYLVGGAVRDMLLGITPKDKDWVVVGATEDEMLANGFIKIAANFPVFIHPQTKQEYALARSEKKTRNGYHGFEVNFSKYITL
;
A
#
# COMPACT_ATOMS: atom_id res chain seq x y z
N MET A 1 -2.24 -2.76 -13.40
CA MET A 1 -1.45 -2.71 -12.16
C MET A 1 -0.15 -1.92 -12.37
N LYS A 2 0.10 -0.93 -11.52
CA LYS A 2 1.35 -0.16 -11.44
C LYS A 2 1.82 -0.10 -9.99
N PHE A 3 3.12 -0.15 -9.78
CA PHE A 3 3.75 -0.10 -8.45
C PHE A 3 4.51 1.22 -8.28
N TYR A 4 4.29 1.90 -7.16
CA TYR A 4 5.01 3.12 -6.82
C TYR A 4 5.62 3.00 -5.43
N LEU A 5 6.90 3.34 -5.31
CA LEU A 5 7.55 3.48 -4.02
C LEU A 5 6.97 4.69 -3.31
N VAL A 6 6.59 4.53 -2.05
CA VAL A 6 5.93 5.58 -1.26
C VAL A 6 6.57 5.74 0.12
N GLY A 7 6.05 6.70 0.89
CA GLY A 7 6.34 6.83 2.30
C GLY A 7 7.78 7.25 2.62
N GLY A 8 8.29 6.74 3.74
CA GLY A 8 9.59 7.11 4.28
C GLY A 8 10.75 6.79 3.32
N ALA A 9 10.62 5.74 2.51
CA ALA A 9 11.65 5.35 1.56
C ALA A 9 11.96 6.46 0.54
N VAL A 10 10.91 7.10 0.01
CA VAL A 10 11.09 8.21 -0.95
C VAL A 10 11.73 9.41 -0.26
N ARG A 11 11.26 9.76 0.94
CA ARG A 11 11.83 10.86 1.75
C ARG A 11 13.32 10.61 2.01
N ASP A 12 13.68 9.42 2.49
CA ASP A 12 15.04 9.09 2.87
C ASP A 12 15.96 9.12 1.65
N MET A 13 15.52 8.58 0.50
CA MET A 13 16.26 8.65 -0.77
C MET A 13 16.50 10.11 -1.21
N LEU A 14 15.49 10.98 -1.10
CA LEU A 14 15.63 12.39 -1.46
C LEU A 14 16.57 13.15 -0.52
N LEU A 15 16.69 12.71 0.74
CA LEU A 15 17.62 13.25 1.73
C LEU A 15 19.01 12.60 1.66
N GLY A 16 19.25 11.66 0.73
CA GLY A 16 20.51 10.92 0.63
C GLY A 16 20.74 9.92 1.77
N ILE A 17 19.70 9.56 2.51
CA ILE A 17 19.72 8.56 3.58
C ILE A 17 19.31 7.20 2.99
N THR A 18 20.02 6.14 3.36
CA THR A 18 19.62 4.78 2.98
C THR A 18 18.31 4.39 3.67
N PRO A 19 17.23 4.12 2.91
CA PRO A 19 15.96 3.67 3.50
C PRO A 19 16.13 2.37 4.26
N LYS A 20 15.52 2.28 5.44
CA LYS A 20 15.45 1.02 6.19
C LYS A 20 14.48 0.03 5.55
N ASP A 21 13.29 0.53 5.24
CA ASP A 21 12.17 -0.23 4.70
C ASP A 21 11.66 0.43 3.42
N LYS A 22 11.01 -0.36 2.56
CA LYS A 22 10.44 0.10 1.29
C LYS A 22 8.99 -0.36 1.17
N ASP A 23 8.09 0.61 1.24
CA ASP A 23 6.65 0.38 1.09
C ASP A 23 6.20 0.78 -0.32
N TRP A 24 5.32 -0.02 -0.88
CA TRP A 24 4.80 0.15 -2.24
C TRP A 24 3.30 0.35 -2.22
N VAL A 25 2.80 1.27 -3.05
CA VAL A 25 1.39 1.36 -3.39
C VAL A 25 1.14 0.76 -4.76
N VAL A 26 0.04 0.02 -4.86
CA VAL A 26 -0.41 -0.67 -6.06
C VAL A 26 -1.65 0.01 -6.60
N VAL A 27 -1.54 0.61 -7.78
CA VAL A 27 -2.63 1.32 -8.47
C VAL A 27 -3.16 0.46 -9.61
N GLY A 28 -4.48 0.44 -9.81
CA GLY A 28 -5.10 -0.31 -10.91
C GLY A 28 -4.96 -1.81 -10.76
N ALA A 29 -5.15 -2.32 -9.54
CA ALA A 29 -5.19 -3.74 -9.23
C ALA A 29 -6.34 -4.07 -8.27
N THR A 30 -6.80 -5.32 -8.28
CA THR A 30 -7.70 -5.90 -7.26
C THR A 30 -6.95 -6.83 -6.32
N GLU A 31 -7.60 -7.23 -5.22
CA GLU A 31 -7.03 -8.23 -4.31
C GLU A 31 -6.78 -9.58 -5.00
N ASP A 32 -7.74 -10.03 -5.81
CA ASP A 32 -7.63 -11.30 -6.53
C ASP A 32 -6.44 -11.28 -7.51
N GLU A 33 -6.23 -10.15 -8.19
CA GLU A 33 -5.06 -9.98 -9.06
C GLU A 33 -3.75 -10.05 -8.27
N MET A 34 -3.68 -9.43 -7.08
CA MET A 34 -2.50 -9.52 -6.21
C MET A 34 -2.23 -10.95 -5.77
N LEU A 35 -3.26 -11.67 -5.31
CA LEU A 35 -3.14 -13.07 -4.90
C LEU A 35 -2.74 -13.98 -6.06
N ALA A 36 -3.31 -13.78 -7.25
CA ALA A 36 -2.97 -14.53 -8.45
C ALA A 36 -1.52 -14.33 -8.89
N ASN A 37 -0.93 -13.16 -8.60
CA ASN A 37 0.49 -12.88 -8.84
C ASN A 37 1.42 -13.41 -7.72
N GLY A 38 0.89 -14.16 -6.75
CA GLY A 38 1.67 -14.80 -5.69
C GLY A 38 2.01 -13.90 -4.50
N PHE A 39 1.40 -12.72 -4.40
CA PHE A 39 1.53 -11.88 -3.22
C PHE A 39 0.78 -12.48 -2.04
N ILE A 40 1.34 -12.33 -0.84
CA ILE A 40 0.78 -12.92 0.39
C ILE A 40 0.01 -11.84 1.14
N LYS A 41 -1.31 -11.97 1.24
CA LYS A 41 -2.15 -11.02 1.99
C LYS A 41 -1.85 -11.12 3.50
N ILE A 42 -1.75 -9.97 4.15
CA ILE A 42 -1.61 -9.86 5.62
C ILE A 42 -2.86 -9.23 6.24
N ALA A 43 -3.02 -9.43 7.56
CA ALA A 43 -4.12 -8.83 8.30
C ALA A 43 -3.90 -7.32 8.49
N ALA A 44 -4.77 -6.51 7.90
CA ALA A 44 -4.76 -5.05 8.00
C ALA A 44 -6.17 -4.49 7.77
N ASN A 45 -6.38 -3.21 8.08
CA ASN A 45 -7.66 -2.51 7.89
C ASN A 45 -8.05 -2.32 6.41
N PHE A 46 -7.15 -2.65 5.50
CA PHE A 46 -7.26 -2.52 4.04
C PHE A 46 -6.29 -3.52 3.40
N PRO A 47 -6.39 -3.78 2.09
CA PRO A 47 -5.60 -4.84 1.49
C PRO A 47 -4.11 -4.48 1.41
N VAL A 48 -3.31 -5.18 2.21
CA VAL A 48 -1.85 -5.12 2.23
C VAL A 48 -1.31 -6.52 1.99
N PHE A 49 -0.24 -6.60 1.22
CA PHE A 49 0.38 -7.83 0.80
C PHE A 49 1.90 -7.78 0.98
N ILE A 50 2.52 -8.95 1.12
CA ILE A 50 3.97 -9.12 1.14
C ILE A 50 4.43 -9.73 -0.17
N HIS A 51 5.45 -9.14 -0.77
CA HIS A 51 6.09 -9.67 -1.96
C HIS A 51 6.90 -10.94 -1.62
N PRO A 52 6.72 -12.06 -2.34
CA PRO A 52 7.24 -13.36 -1.89
C PRO A 52 8.77 -13.42 -1.84
N GLN A 53 9.47 -12.74 -2.76
CA GLN A 53 10.94 -12.69 -2.83
C GLN A 53 11.54 -11.56 -1.98
N THR A 54 11.13 -10.31 -2.17
CA THR A 54 11.75 -9.15 -1.50
C THR A 54 11.27 -8.94 -0.06
N LYS A 55 10.17 -9.58 0.33
CA LYS A 55 9.49 -9.40 1.63
C LYS A 55 9.01 -7.97 1.91
N GLN A 56 8.94 -7.12 0.89
CA GLN A 56 8.44 -5.75 0.99
C GLN A 56 6.91 -5.70 1.02
N GLU A 57 6.37 -4.63 1.60
CA GLU A 57 4.93 -4.40 1.71
C GLU A 57 4.36 -3.71 0.45
N TYR A 58 3.23 -4.22 -0.01
CA TYR A 58 2.49 -3.75 -1.18
C TYR A 58 1.03 -3.53 -0.78
N ALA A 59 0.60 -2.28 -0.72
CA ALA A 59 -0.75 -1.89 -0.37
C ALA A 59 -1.56 -1.53 -1.61
N LEU A 60 -2.83 -1.95 -1.71
CA LEU A 60 -3.72 -1.40 -2.73
C LEU A 60 -3.94 0.10 -2.50
N ALA A 61 -4.02 0.85 -3.59
CA ALA A 61 -4.37 2.26 -3.58
C ALA A 61 -5.74 2.48 -2.92
N ARG A 62 -5.80 3.49 -2.06
CA ARG A 62 -6.97 3.79 -1.24
C ARG A 62 -7.11 5.28 -1.00
N SER A 63 -8.34 5.71 -0.75
CA SER A 63 -8.66 7.00 -0.17
C SER A 63 -9.23 6.79 1.22
N GLU A 64 -8.88 7.67 2.15
CA GLU A 64 -9.44 7.66 3.50
C GLU A 64 -10.22 8.94 3.74
N LYS A 65 -11.41 8.81 4.34
CA LYS A 65 -12.22 9.95 4.75
C LYS A 65 -12.40 9.91 6.26
N LYS A 66 -12.03 11.01 6.93
CA LYS A 66 -12.31 11.18 8.35
C LYS A 66 -13.81 11.37 8.56
N THR A 67 -14.42 10.47 9.31
CA THR A 67 -15.86 10.46 9.62
C THR A 67 -16.15 10.73 11.10
N ARG A 68 -15.21 10.44 12.01
CA ARG A 68 -15.38 10.64 13.46
C ARG A 68 -14.07 11.08 14.12
N ASN A 69 -14.17 11.48 15.39
CA ASN A 69 -13.01 11.73 16.23
C ASN A 69 -12.35 10.41 16.68
N GLY A 70 -11.04 10.44 16.91
CA GLY A 70 -10.24 9.27 17.30
C GLY A 70 -9.65 8.50 16.12
N TYR A 71 -8.75 7.56 16.43
CA TYR A 71 -7.99 6.79 15.44
C TYR A 71 -8.85 5.87 14.57
N HIS A 72 -10.00 5.42 15.06
CA HIS A 72 -10.93 4.57 14.30
C HIS A 72 -11.95 5.37 13.48
N GLY A 73 -11.82 6.70 13.43
CA GLY A 73 -12.77 7.59 12.76
C GLY A 73 -12.53 7.74 11.27
N PHE A 74 -12.06 6.71 10.57
CA PHE A 74 -11.75 6.77 9.13
C PHE A 74 -12.50 5.68 8.37
N GLU A 75 -13.16 6.10 7.30
CA GLU A 75 -13.71 5.20 6.30
C GLU A 75 -12.66 5.03 5.19
N VAL A 76 -12.34 3.78 4.89
CA VAL A 76 -11.36 3.42 3.85
C VAL A 76 -12.10 2.96 2.61
N ASN A 77 -11.78 3.57 1.47
CA ASN A 77 -12.22 3.10 0.17
C ASN A 77 -10.99 2.66 -0.63
N PHE A 78 -11.02 1.45 -1.18
CA PHE A 78 -10.00 0.94 -2.08
C PHE A 78 -10.70 0.31 -3.29
N SER A 79 -10.19 0.57 -4.49
CA SER A 79 -10.66 -0.05 -5.71
C SER A 79 -9.60 0.07 -6.80
N LYS A 80 -9.73 -0.74 -7.86
CA LYS A 80 -8.88 -0.64 -9.05
C LYS A 80 -8.97 0.72 -9.76
N TYR A 81 -9.95 1.56 -9.42
CA TYR A 81 -10.14 2.88 -10.02
C TYR A 81 -9.57 4.02 -9.18
N ILE A 82 -9.09 3.74 -7.96
CA ILE A 82 -8.37 4.74 -7.18
C ILE A 82 -6.99 4.96 -7.82
N THR A 83 -6.68 6.22 -8.11
CA THR A 83 -5.42 6.66 -8.71
C THR A 83 -4.68 7.63 -7.79
N LEU A 84 -3.44 7.97 -8.17
CA LEU A 84 -2.61 9.01 -7.55
C LEU A 84 -3.02 10.40 -8.03
#